data_AF-F1LBA0-F1
#
_entry.id   AF-F1LBA0-F1
#
_cell.length_a   1.000
_cell.length_b   1.000
_cell.length_c   1.000
_cell.angle_alpha   90.00
_cell.angle_beta   90.00
_cell.angle_gamma   90.00
#
_symmetry.space_group_name_H-M   'P 1'
#
loop_
_entity.id
_entity.type
_entity.pdbx_description
1 polymer ?
#
loop_
_entity_poly.entity_id
_entity_poly.type
_entity_poly.pdbx_seq_one_letter_code
_entity_poly.pdbx_strand_id
1 'polypeptide(L)'
;MTHVFSITKSLSAIVLAMLIDKGRASYDDLVCQHWPEFAQNGKAGITIKQITQHEAGIPYGNEVFTVEDVLDPSKMSRKLERMTPIWVPGMKCGYHALTFGFLIDQIVRRIDHKKRGVVEFFREEITNKHGVKDVFIGLADDQLNNRVAKVVEATDEQLLEEGRRNPEALRRFAFYNNEHWLRLYENWPWIRIPDYNKLENRRLPMLSNMGIGSARGVARVHALIAEGKLLSAKFLETIDQPQLINQHDIVNGYPESKGFGWQYTKNKLGNWIFGHSGYGGQNVRVDVGSQLAYAYVCNGLKAGDADCVDTFSRLQDALYVGSQLAYAY
;
A
#
# COMPACT_ATOMS: atom_id res chain seq x y z
N MET A 1 -13.08 13.51 2.08
CA MET A 1 -12.25 12.30 1.91
C MET A 1 -12.24 11.91 0.44
N THR A 2 -11.32 11.06 0.01
CA THR A 2 -11.33 10.46 -1.35
C THR A 2 -10.57 9.13 -1.31
N HIS A 3 -10.50 8.43 -2.45
CA HIS A 3 -9.74 7.19 -2.57
C HIS A 3 -8.24 7.47 -2.40
N VAL A 4 -7.59 6.68 -1.54
CA VAL A 4 -6.16 6.80 -1.28
C VAL A 4 -5.33 5.76 -2.06
N PHE A 5 -5.99 4.95 -2.88
CA PHE A 5 -5.35 3.95 -3.74
C PHE A 5 -4.35 3.09 -2.97
N SER A 6 -3.14 2.94 -3.49
CA SER A 6 -2.13 2.04 -2.91
C SER A 6 -1.60 2.45 -1.55
N ILE A 7 -1.94 3.63 -1.00
CA ILE A 7 -1.77 3.93 0.43
C ILE A 7 -2.45 2.86 1.30
N THR A 8 -3.53 2.23 0.81
CA THR A 8 -4.21 1.12 1.49
C THR A 8 -3.26 -0.03 1.82
N LYS A 9 -2.25 -0.28 0.98
CA LYS A 9 -1.21 -1.29 1.25
C LYS A 9 -0.42 -0.97 2.51
N SER A 10 -0.09 0.30 2.73
CA SER A 10 0.54 0.75 3.97
C SER A 10 -0.34 0.43 5.19
N LEU A 11 -1.65 0.66 5.10
CA LEU A 11 -2.59 0.33 6.18
C LEU A 11 -2.61 -1.18 6.48
N SER A 12 -2.61 -2.01 5.44
CA SER A 12 -2.53 -3.48 5.56
C SER A 12 -1.18 -3.93 6.14
N ALA A 13 -0.08 -3.33 5.71
CA ALA A 13 1.27 -3.60 6.22
C ALA A 13 1.43 -3.24 7.70
N ILE A 14 0.83 -2.13 8.15
CA ILE A 14 0.81 -1.74 9.58
C ILE A 14 0.15 -2.82 10.43
N VAL A 15 -0.97 -3.38 9.99
CA VAL A 15 -1.66 -4.46 10.74
C VAL A 15 -0.77 -5.70 10.87
N LEU A 16 -0.12 -6.13 9.79
CA LEU A 16 0.80 -7.25 9.82
C LEU A 16 2.02 -6.97 10.73
N ALA A 17 2.63 -5.80 10.60
CA ALA A 17 3.76 -5.38 11.41
C ALA A 17 3.42 -5.37 12.90
N MET A 18 2.24 -4.88 13.30
CA MET A 18 1.77 -4.92 14.69
C MET A 18 1.62 -6.35 15.24
N LEU A 19 1.24 -7.31 14.41
CA LEU A 19 1.14 -8.72 14.83
C LEU A 19 2.52 -9.38 14.94
N ILE A 20 3.43 -9.08 14.00
CA ILE A 20 4.81 -9.57 14.02
C ILE A 20 5.58 -8.99 15.22
N ASP A 21 5.46 -7.69 15.50
CA ASP A 21 6.07 -7.04 16.67
C ASP A 21 5.59 -7.65 17.99
N LYS A 22 4.32 -8.10 18.04
CA LYS A 22 3.76 -8.85 19.17
C LYS A 22 4.17 -10.33 19.22
N GLY A 23 5.10 -10.76 18.37
CA GLY A 23 5.64 -12.11 18.33
C GLY A 23 4.66 -13.17 17.80
N ARG A 24 3.67 -12.77 17.00
CA ARG A 24 2.67 -13.72 16.42
C ARG A 24 3.20 -14.49 15.22
N ALA A 25 4.20 -13.96 14.55
CA ALA A 25 4.92 -14.54 13.42
C ALA A 25 6.25 -13.79 13.25
N SER A 26 7.13 -14.29 12.38
CA SER A 26 8.31 -13.58 11.87
C SER A 26 8.16 -13.28 10.38
N TYR A 27 8.81 -12.23 9.88
CA TYR A 27 8.91 -12.03 8.42
C TYR A 27 9.67 -13.17 7.73
N ASP A 28 10.57 -13.86 8.43
CA ASP A 28 11.32 -14.99 7.88
C ASP A 28 10.53 -16.32 7.91
N ASP A 29 9.35 -16.34 8.53
CA ASP A 29 8.49 -17.51 8.52
C ASP A 29 8.08 -17.84 7.09
N LEU A 30 8.07 -19.14 6.77
CA LEU A 30 7.42 -19.63 5.57
C LEU A 30 5.91 -19.38 5.70
N VAL A 31 5.27 -18.85 4.66
CA VAL A 31 3.82 -18.60 4.67
C VAL A 31 3.06 -19.89 4.98
N CYS A 32 3.55 -21.03 4.49
CA CYS A 32 2.91 -22.33 4.71
C CYS A 32 2.96 -22.86 6.16
N GLN A 33 3.81 -22.30 7.03
CA GLN A 33 3.78 -22.61 8.46
C GLN A 33 2.48 -22.13 9.11
N HIS A 34 1.92 -21.02 8.60
CA HIS A 34 0.67 -20.44 9.08
C HIS A 34 -0.51 -20.81 8.18
N TRP A 35 -0.25 -20.99 6.88
CA TRP A 35 -1.24 -21.27 5.82
C TRP A 35 -0.81 -22.46 4.95
N PRO A 36 -1.00 -23.71 5.43
CA PRO A 36 -0.47 -24.90 4.75
C PRO A 36 -0.88 -25.03 3.28
N GLU A 37 -2.13 -24.69 2.95
CA GLU A 37 -2.68 -24.76 1.60
C GLU A 37 -1.97 -23.80 0.62
N PHE A 38 -1.29 -22.76 1.12
CA PHE A 38 -0.51 -21.85 0.28
C PHE A 38 0.67 -22.56 -0.41
N ALA A 39 1.17 -23.67 0.14
CA ALA A 39 2.35 -24.38 -0.38
C ALA A 39 2.20 -24.96 -1.80
N GLN A 40 0.97 -25.01 -2.32
CA GLN A 40 0.65 -25.50 -3.66
C GLN A 40 1.44 -24.77 -4.76
N ASN A 41 1.59 -25.42 -5.92
CA ASN A 41 2.15 -24.81 -7.14
C ASN A 41 3.52 -24.13 -6.97
N GLY A 42 4.42 -24.75 -6.19
CA GLY A 42 5.80 -24.28 -6.01
C GLY A 42 5.96 -23.14 -4.99
N LYS A 43 4.93 -22.85 -4.19
CA LYS A 43 4.94 -21.73 -3.21
C LYS A 43 5.40 -22.12 -1.79
N ALA A 44 5.76 -23.38 -1.56
CA ALA A 44 6.16 -23.88 -0.23
C ALA A 44 7.35 -23.13 0.40
N GLY A 45 8.26 -22.59 -0.42
CA GLY A 45 9.44 -21.85 0.03
C GLY A 45 9.22 -20.35 0.25
N ILE A 46 8.00 -19.84 0.02
CA ILE A 46 7.75 -18.39 0.09
C ILE A 46 7.65 -17.93 1.54
N THR A 47 8.41 -16.90 1.91
CA THR A 47 8.35 -16.27 3.23
C THR A 47 7.39 -15.09 3.29
N ILE A 48 6.98 -14.69 4.49
CA ILE A 48 6.19 -13.46 4.70
C ILE A 48 6.97 -12.23 4.19
N LYS A 49 8.30 -12.19 4.37
CA LYS A 49 9.19 -11.16 3.83
C LYS A 49 9.08 -11.05 2.31
N GLN A 50 9.11 -12.17 1.59
CA GLN A 50 8.99 -12.15 0.13
C GLN A 50 7.61 -11.65 -0.33
N ILE A 51 6.54 -11.93 0.42
CA ILE A 51 5.21 -11.36 0.14
C ILE A 51 5.24 -9.84 0.31
N THR A 52 5.79 -9.35 1.43
CA THR A 52 5.80 -7.91 1.73
C THR A 52 6.77 -7.09 0.87
N GLN A 53 7.69 -7.77 0.18
CA GLN A 53 8.63 -7.19 -0.78
C GLN A 53 8.19 -7.36 -2.24
N HIS A 54 7.02 -7.96 -2.49
CA HIS A 54 6.53 -8.27 -3.85
C HIS A 54 7.40 -9.26 -4.64
N GLU A 55 8.06 -10.19 -3.96
CA GLU A 55 8.93 -11.20 -4.59
C GLU A 55 8.26 -12.57 -4.77
N ALA A 56 7.02 -12.75 -4.30
CA ALA A 56 6.31 -14.02 -4.31
C ALA A 56 5.87 -14.53 -5.70
N GLY A 57 5.97 -13.71 -6.74
CA GLY A 57 5.65 -14.14 -8.12
C GLY A 57 4.17 -14.20 -8.47
N ILE A 58 3.27 -13.68 -7.65
CA ILE A 58 1.81 -13.81 -7.85
C ILE A 58 1.09 -12.45 -7.89
N PRO A 59 1.52 -11.48 -8.74
CA PRO A 59 0.83 -10.19 -8.87
C PRO A 59 -0.55 -10.33 -9.53
N TYR A 60 -0.73 -11.37 -10.35
CA TYR A 60 -1.95 -11.83 -10.99
C TYR A 60 -1.80 -13.33 -11.31
N GLY A 61 -2.90 -13.98 -11.66
CA GLY A 61 -2.99 -15.40 -12.02
C GLY A 61 -3.76 -15.60 -13.32
N ASN A 62 -4.38 -16.78 -13.46
CA ASN A 62 -5.11 -17.17 -14.68
C ASN A 62 -6.64 -17.08 -14.53
N GLU A 63 -7.13 -16.82 -13.32
CA GLU A 63 -8.56 -16.75 -13.03
C GLU A 63 -9.01 -15.30 -12.85
N VAL A 64 -10.27 -15.03 -13.18
CA VAL A 64 -10.95 -13.80 -12.78
C VAL A 64 -11.25 -13.85 -11.28
N PHE A 65 -10.97 -12.75 -10.59
CA PHE A 65 -11.41 -12.48 -9.22
C PHE A 65 -12.67 -11.62 -9.29
N THR A 66 -13.75 -12.04 -8.64
CA THR A 66 -15.05 -11.33 -8.64
C THR A 66 -15.25 -10.52 -7.36
N VAL A 67 -16.31 -9.71 -7.33
CA VAL A 67 -16.71 -8.98 -6.13
C VAL A 67 -17.07 -9.96 -5.00
N GLU A 68 -17.70 -11.09 -5.31
CA GLU A 68 -18.03 -12.14 -4.34
C GLU A 68 -16.78 -12.77 -3.72
N ASP A 69 -15.69 -12.91 -4.48
CA ASP A 69 -14.42 -13.39 -3.93
C ASP A 69 -13.87 -12.40 -2.90
N VAL A 70 -13.99 -11.09 -3.16
CA VAL A 70 -13.54 -10.03 -2.23
C VAL A 70 -14.35 -10.04 -0.93
N LEU A 71 -15.65 -10.35 -1.03
CA LEU A 71 -16.56 -10.39 0.12
C LEU A 71 -16.46 -11.70 0.92
N ASP A 72 -15.90 -12.77 0.35
CA ASP A 72 -15.72 -14.07 1.00
C ASP A 72 -14.23 -14.41 1.15
N PRO A 73 -13.64 -14.19 2.35
CA PRO A 73 -12.23 -14.47 2.60
C PRO A 73 -11.81 -15.91 2.31
N SER A 74 -12.73 -16.88 2.42
CA SER A 74 -12.42 -18.28 2.14
C SER A 74 -12.34 -18.54 0.64
N LYS A 75 -13.20 -17.91 -0.17
CA LYS A 75 -13.08 -17.95 -1.64
C LYS A 75 -11.79 -17.27 -2.11
N MET A 76 -11.49 -16.09 -1.57
CA MET A 76 -10.24 -15.39 -1.87
C MET A 76 -9.01 -16.25 -1.54
N SER A 77 -8.97 -16.86 -0.34
CA SER A 77 -7.91 -17.79 0.08
C SER A 77 -7.69 -18.89 -0.97
N ARG A 78 -8.75 -19.60 -1.35
CA ARG A 78 -8.67 -20.71 -2.31
C ARG A 78 -8.21 -20.31 -3.71
N LYS A 79 -8.46 -19.08 -4.14
CA LYS A 79 -7.94 -18.56 -5.41
C LYS A 79 -6.45 -18.26 -5.32
N LEU A 80 -6.02 -17.58 -4.24
CA LEU A 80 -4.60 -17.29 -3.98
C LEU A 80 -3.76 -18.57 -3.83
N GLU A 81 -4.29 -19.60 -3.15
CA GLU A 81 -3.66 -20.91 -2.99
C GLU A 81 -3.35 -21.59 -4.34
N ARG A 82 -4.26 -21.45 -5.32
CA ARG A 82 -4.12 -22.06 -6.65
C ARG A 82 -3.25 -21.26 -7.61
N MET A 83 -2.84 -20.03 -7.25
CA MET A 83 -1.95 -19.26 -8.12
C MET A 83 -0.59 -19.96 -8.27
N THR A 84 -0.02 -19.87 -9.46
CA THR A 84 1.33 -20.31 -9.77
C THR A 84 2.22 -19.08 -9.95
N PRO A 85 3.37 -18.99 -9.28
CA PRO A 85 4.31 -17.90 -9.49
C PRO A 85 4.71 -17.76 -10.97
N ILE A 86 4.61 -16.56 -11.53
CA ILE A 86 5.03 -16.25 -12.92
C ILE A 86 6.54 -15.94 -13.02
N TRP A 87 7.23 -15.91 -11.89
CA TRP A 87 8.69 -15.99 -11.77
C TRP A 87 9.07 -16.79 -10.53
N VAL A 88 10.32 -17.24 -10.45
CA VAL A 88 10.83 -17.96 -9.28
C VAL A 88 10.81 -17.03 -8.05
N PRO A 89 10.09 -17.37 -6.97
CA PRO A 89 10.00 -16.50 -5.80
C PRO A 89 11.37 -16.11 -5.24
N GLY A 90 11.53 -14.83 -4.90
CA GLY A 90 12.81 -14.28 -4.41
C GLY A 90 13.84 -13.94 -5.48
N MET A 91 13.62 -14.28 -6.76
CA MET A 91 14.56 -13.93 -7.85
C MET A 91 14.25 -12.59 -8.53
N LYS A 92 13.00 -12.12 -8.44
CA LYS A 92 12.55 -10.84 -9.00
C LYS A 92 11.58 -10.17 -8.04
N CYS A 93 11.57 -8.84 -8.06
CA CYS A 93 10.52 -8.03 -7.48
C CYS A 93 9.53 -7.64 -8.59
N GLY A 94 8.23 -7.76 -8.32
CA GLY A 94 7.20 -7.35 -9.25
C GLY A 94 5.91 -6.98 -8.52
N TYR A 95 5.50 -5.72 -8.63
CA TYR A 95 4.44 -5.12 -7.84
C TYR A 95 3.12 -5.91 -7.88
N HIS A 96 2.68 -6.36 -6.71
CA HIS A 96 1.40 -7.06 -6.53
C HIS A 96 0.29 -6.02 -6.31
N ALA A 97 -0.15 -5.39 -7.39
CA ALA A 97 -1.05 -4.25 -7.34
C ALA A 97 -2.35 -4.53 -6.56
N LEU A 98 -2.93 -5.73 -6.69
CA LEU A 98 -4.18 -6.10 -6.00
C LEU A 98 -4.02 -7.28 -5.04
N THR A 99 -3.26 -8.31 -5.40
CA THR A 99 -3.11 -9.53 -4.57
C THR A 99 -2.38 -9.27 -3.24
N PHE A 100 -1.52 -8.25 -3.14
CA PHE A 100 -0.75 -7.92 -1.93
C PHE A 100 -1.61 -7.87 -0.66
N GLY A 101 -2.64 -7.03 -0.65
CA GLY A 101 -3.47 -6.83 0.53
C GLY A 101 -4.23 -8.09 0.93
N PHE A 102 -4.69 -8.89 -0.04
CA PHE A 102 -5.37 -10.15 0.24
C PHE A 102 -4.42 -11.23 0.75
N LEU A 103 -3.19 -11.30 0.25
CA LEU A 103 -2.16 -12.17 0.80
C LEU A 103 -1.86 -11.81 2.27
N ILE A 104 -1.72 -10.51 2.56
CA ILE A 104 -1.55 -10.03 3.93
C ILE A 104 -2.77 -10.40 4.80
N ASP A 105 -4.00 -10.23 4.32
CA ASP A 105 -5.20 -10.57 5.09
C ASP A 105 -5.30 -12.05 5.43
N GLN A 106 -4.95 -12.93 4.48
CA GLN A 106 -4.94 -14.36 4.73
C GLN A 106 -3.90 -14.76 5.78
N ILE A 107 -2.74 -14.09 5.81
CA ILE A 107 -1.72 -14.26 6.86
C ILE A 107 -2.25 -13.73 8.19
N VAL A 108 -2.76 -12.49 8.22
CA VAL A 108 -3.29 -11.80 9.42
C VAL A 108 -4.38 -12.63 10.09
N ARG A 109 -5.34 -13.18 9.32
CA ARG A 109 -6.42 -14.05 9.85
C ARG A 109 -5.89 -15.30 10.54
N ARG A 110 -4.75 -15.83 10.09
CA ARG A 110 -4.18 -17.07 10.64
C ARG A 110 -3.37 -16.80 11.91
N ILE A 111 -2.63 -15.69 11.95
CA ILE A 111 -1.73 -15.35 13.07
C ILE A 111 -2.42 -14.55 14.18
N ASP A 112 -3.49 -13.80 13.88
CA ASP A 112 -4.29 -13.10 14.90
C ASP A 112 -5.07 -14.10 15.75
N HIS A 113 -5.03 -13.88 17.07
CA HIS A 113 -5.72 -14.73 18.05
C HIS A 113 -7.24 -14.75 17.88
N LYS A 114 -7.86 -13.63 17.49
CA LYS A 114 -9.31 -13.53 17.22
C LYS A 114 -9.69 -13.93 15.80
N LYS A 115 -8.70 -14.32 14.97
CA LYS A 115 -8.91 -14.67 13.56
C LYS A 115 -9.54 -13.55 12.72
N ARG A 116 -9.34 -12.30 13.14
CA ARG A 116 -9.82 -11.10 12.43
C ARG A 116 -9.06 -10.91 11.12
N GLY A 117 -9.73 -10.31 10.14
CA GLY A 117 -9.06 -9.79 8.95
C GLY A 117 -8.40 -8.44 9.20
N VAL A 118 -7.68 -7.95 8.19
CA VAL A 118 -7.02 -6.62 8.20
C VAL A 118 -8.01 -5.51 8.50
N VAL A 119 -9.18 -5.50 7.84
CA VAL A 119 -10.18 -4.43 8.02
C VAL A 119 -10.68 -4.35 9.47
N GLU A 120 -10.98 -5.49 10.06
CA GLU A 120 -11.52 -5.57 11.42
C GLU A 120 -10.44 -5.23 12.45
N PHE A 121 -9.24 -5.79 12.30
CA PHE A 121 -8.10 -5.44 13.16
C PHE A 121 -7.77 -3.95 13.08
N PHE A 122 -7.68 -3.40 11.86
CA PHE A 122 -7.42 -1.98 11.62
C PHE A 122 -8.46 -1.10 12.32
N ARG A 123 -9.74 -1.47 12.21
CA ARG A 123 -10.82 -0.72 12.86
C ARG A 123 -10.72 -0.76 14.37
N GLU A 124 -10.54 -1.94 14.95
CA GLU A 124 -10.56 -2.12 16.41
C GLU A 124 -9.29 -1.59 17.08
N GLU A 125 -8.12 -1.99 16.59
CA GLU A 125 -6.84 -1.78 17.27
C GLU A 125 -6.19 -0.44 16.90
N ILE A 126 -6.58 0.17 15.78
CA ILE A 126 -5.97 1.41 15.29
C ILE A 126 -6.98 2.54 15.34
N THR A 127 -8.05 2.50 14.53
CA THR A 127 -8.94 3.68 14.43
C THR A 127 -9.76 3.89 15.69
N ASN A 128 -10.43 2.85 16.20
CA ASN A 128 -11.28 2.98 17.38
C ASN A 128 -10.44 3.24 18.64
N LYS A 129 -9.39 2.44 18.86
CA LYS A 129 -8.53 2.54 20.04
C LYS A 129 -7.79 3.88 20.16
N HIS A 130 -7.37 4.46 19.05
CA HIS A 130 -6.63 5.74 19.05
C HIS A 130 -7.47 6.94 18.59
N GLY A 131 -8.79 6.76 18.42
CA GLY A 131 -9.71 7.82 18.02
C GLY A 131 -9.40 8.43 16.64
N VAL A 132 -8.80 7.66 15.73
CA VAL A 132 -8.47 8.15 14.38
C VAL A 132 -9.73 8.16 13.52
N LYS A 133 -9.98 9.29 12.86
CA LYS A 133 -11.17 9.52 12.02
C LYS A 133 -10.78 9.62 10.55
N ASP A 134 -11.76 9.44 9.68
CA ASP A 134 -11.67 9.72 8.25
C ASP A 134 -10.55 8.95 7.52
N VAL A 135 -10.45 7.65 7.83
CA VAL A 135 -9.62 6.67 7.13
C VAL A 135 -10.27 5.28 7.27
N PHE A 136 -10.52 4.63 6.14
CA PHE A 136 -11.30 3.41 6.06
C PHE A 136 -10.72 2.47 5.01
N ILE A 137 -10.87 1.16 5.23
CA ILE A 137 -10.70 0.13 4.21
C ILE A 137 -12.07 -0.51 4.00
N GLY A 138 -12.79 -0.03 2.97
CA GLY A 138 -14.24 -0.18 2.87
C GLY A 138 -14.99 0.73 3.86
N LEU A 139 -15.94 1.53 3.37
CA LEU A 139 -16.78 2.37 4.21
C LEU A 139 -17.63 1.50 5.17
N ALA A 140 -17.74 1.94 6.42
CA ALA A 140 -18.57 1.28 7.41
C ALA A 140 -20.07 1.57 7.19
N ASP A 141 -20.38 2.77 6.68
CA ASP A 141 -21.73 3.31 6.54
C ASP A 141 -21.88 4.00 5.17
N ASP A 142 -23.02 3.78 4.52
CA ASP A 142 -23.35 4.37 3.22
C ASP A 142 -23.57 5.88 3.30
N GLN A 143 -23.97 6.41 4.45
CA GLN A 143 -24.11 7.86 4.65
C GLN A 143 -22.78 8.60 4.47
N LEU A 144 -21.64 7.90 4.69
CA LEU A 144 -20.31 8.48 4.48
C LEU A 144 -20.02 8.74 3.00
N ASN A 145 -20.77 8.16 2.06
CA ASN A 145 -20.60 8.43 0.62
C ASN A 145 -20.67 9.92 0.28
N ASN A 146 -21.51 10.68 1.00
CA ASN A 146 -21.67 12.14 0.81
C ASN A 146 -20.40 12.93 1.17
N ARG A 147 -19.44 12.32 1.87
CA ARG A 147 -18.15 12.92 2.27
C ARG A 147 -16.99 12.47 1.38
N VAL A 148 -17.25 11.63 0.37
CA VAL A 148 -16.23 11.08 -0.55
C VAL A 148 -16.27 11.85 -1.87
N ALA A 149 -15.22 12.63 -2.12
CA ALA A 149 -15.05 13.39 -3.34
C ALA A 149 -14.87 12.45 -4.55
N LYS A 150 -15.54 12.80 -5.66
CA LYS A 150 -15.39 12.12 -6.95
C LYS A 150 -13.94 12.22 -7.41
N VAL A 151 -13.37 11.08 -7.78
CA VAL A 151 -12.06 10.98 -8.42
C VAL A 151 -12.18 11.38 -9.89
N VAL A 152 -11.25 12.20 -10.36
CA VAL A 152 -11.18 12.72 -11.72
C VAL A 152 -9.78 12.46 -12.27
N GLU A 153 -9.68 11.83 -13.43
CA GLU A 153 -8.41 11.59 -14.10
C GLU A 153 -7.79 12.89 -14.61
N ALA A 154 -6.45 12.93 -14.70
CA ALA A 154 -5.76 14.03 -15.33
C ALA A 154 -6.14 14.13 -16.82
N THR A 155 -6.32 15.34 -17.33
CA THR A 155 -6.47 15.55 -18.77
C THR A 155 -5.11 15.39 -19.47
N ASP A 156 -5.12 15.16 -20.78
CA ASP A 156 -3.88 15.10 -21.58
C ASP A 156 -3.04 16.38 -21.43
N GLU A 157 -3.67 17.54 -21.38
CA GLU A 157 -2.99 18.82 -21.14
C GLU A 157 -2.29 18.86 -19.77
N GLN A 158 -2.96 18.39 -18.72
CA GLN A 158 -2.38 18.31 -17.38
C GLN A 158 -1.23 17.31 -17.31
N LEU A 159 -1.35 16.15 -17.98
CA LEU A 159 -0.28 15.15 -18.08
C LEU A 159 0.93 15.72 -18.83
N LEU A 160 0.72 16.42 -19.95
CA LEU A 160 1.78 17.07 -20.72
C LEU A 160 2.48 18.16 -19.91
N GLU A 161 1.73 18.98 -19.19
CA GLU A 161 2.31 20.02 -18.33
C GLU A 161 3.10 19.43 -17.16
N GLU A 162 2.63 18.34 -16.56
CA GLU A 162 3.39 17.60 -15.56
C GLU A 162 4.66 16.99 -16.15
N GLY A 163 4.60 16.42 -17.35
CA GLY A 163 5.76 15.91 -18.07
C GLY A 163 6.78 16.98 -18.43
N ARG A 164 6.35 18.21 -18.76
CA ARG A 164 7.26 19.35 -18.99
C ARG A 164 8.02 19.75 -17.72
N ARG A 165 7.36 19.70 -16.56
CA ARG A 165 7.97 20.02 -15.27
C ARG A 165 8.87 18.88 -14.76
N ASN A 166 8.43 17.64 -14.94
CA ASN A 166 9.13 16.44 -14.50
C ASN A 166 8.99 15.31 -15.54
N PRO A 167 9.92 15.20 -16.51
CA PRO A 167 9.88 14.17 -17.55
C PRO A 167 9.87 12.73 -17.00
N GLU A 168 10.48 12.50 -15.82
CA GLU A 168 10.47 11.19 -15.16
C GLU A 168 9.07 10.79 -14.69
N ALA A 169 8.24 11.74 -14.23
CA ALA A 169 6.86 11.46 -13.84
C ALA A 169 6.06 10.91 -15.02
N LEU A 170 6.18 11.52 -16.20
CA LEU A 170 5.49 11.06 -17.41
C LEU A 170 6.07 9.72 -17.92
N ARG A 171 7.39 9.52 -17.84
CA ARG A 171 8.02 8.24 -18.16
C ARG A 171 7.47 7.11 -17.29
N ARG A 172 7.38 7.32 -15.97
CA ARG A 172 6.82 6.32 -15.05
C ARG A 172 5.35 6.05 -15.30
N PHE A 173 4.58 7.10 -15.53
CA PHE A 173 3.17 6.97 -15.89
C PHE A 173 2.98 6.11 -17.14
N ALA A 174 3.84 6.27 -18.16
CA ALA A 174 3.78 5.46 -19.38
C ALA A 174 4.07 3.97 -19.14
N PHE A 175 4.82 3.60 -18.09
CA PHE A 175 5.05 2.19 -17.76
C PHE A 175 3.79 1.45 -17.31
N TYR A 176 2.72 2.15 -16.89
CA TYR A 176 1.44 1.50 -16.63
C TYR A 176 0.81 0.86 -17.87
N ASN A 177 1.27 1.24 -19.07
CA ASN A 177 0.88 0.58 -20.32
C ASN A 177 1.85 -0.57 -20.65
N ASN A 178 1.79 -1.66 -19.88
CA ASN A 178 2.59 -2.86 -20.12
C ASN A 178 1.76 -4.15 -19.95
N GLU A 179 2.34 -5.29 -20.34
CA GLU A 179 1.64 -6.58 -20.31
C GLU A 179 1.17 -6.99 -18.90
N HIS A 180 1.91 -6.67 -17.85
CA HIS A 180 1.56 -7.02 -16.48
C HIS A 180 0.28 -6.30 -16.02
N TRP A 181 0.12 -5.02 -16.39
CA TRP A 181 -1.10 -4.27 -16.11
C TRP A 181 -2.29 -4.75 -16.94
N LEU A 182 -2.08 -5.15 -18.20
CA LEU A 182 -3.12 -5.79 -19.00
C LEU A 182 -3.61 -7.08 -18.34
N ARG A 183 -2.68 -7.96 -17.94
CA ARG A 183 -2.98 -9.22 -17.21
C ARG A 183 -3.68 -8.98 -15.87
N LEU A 184 -3.28 -7.93 -15.14
CA LEU A 184 -3.97 -7.53 -13.91
C LEU A 184 -5.45 -7.22 -14.20
N TYR A 185 -5.74 -6.42 -15.22
CA TYR A 185 -7.12 -6.06 -15.54
C TYR A 185 -7.94 -7.18 -16.20
N GLU A 186 -7.29 -8.18 -16.81
CA GLU A 186 -7.97 -9.42 -17.20
C GLU A 186 -8.44 -10.23 -15.98
N ASN A 187 -7.63 -10.26 -14.91
CA ASN A 187 -8.02 -10.89 -13.64
C ASN A 187 -9.06 -10.09 -12.87
N TRP A 188 -9.04 -8.76 -12.98
CA TRP A 188 -9.90 -7.84 -12.22
C TRP A 188 -10.63 -6.86 -13.15
N PRO A 189 -11.54 -7.34 -14.01
CA PRO A 189 -12.13 -6.52 -15.08
C PRO A 189 -13.08 -5.43 -14.58
N TRP A 190 -13.54 -5.50 -13.33
CA TRP A 190 -14.52 -4.61 -12.71
C TRP A 190 -13.92 -3.50 -11.85
N ILE A 191 -12.58 -3.36 -11.81
CA ILE A 191 -11.89 -2.35 -11.01
C ILE A 191 -10.99 -1.45 -11.86
N ARG A 192 -11.62 -0.62 -12.69
CA ARG A 192 -10.99 0.47 -13.44
C ARG A 192 -11.20 1.80 -12.72
N ILE A 193 -10.58 2.87 -13.22
CA ILE A 193 -10.69 4.21 -12.61
C ILE A 193 -12.15 4.69 -12.44
N PRO A 194 -13.06 4.51 -13.42
CA PRO A 194 -14.47 4.85 -13.23
C PRO A 194 -15.15 4.07 -12.09
N ASP A 195 -14.72 2.84 -11.82
CA ASP A 195 -15.34 1.96 -10.83
C ASP A 195 -15.11 2.41 -9.38
N TYR A 196 -14.06 3.21 -9.10
CA TYR A 196 -13.87 3.81 -7.78
C TYR A 196 -14.95 4.84 -7.44
N ASN A 197 -15.59 5.44 -8.45
CA ASN A 197 -16.67 6.40 -8.22
C ASN A 197 -18.04 5.76 -7.99
N LYS A 198 -18.18 4.44 -8.20
CA LYS A 198 -19.41 3.70 -7.90
C LYS A 198 -19.63 3.62 -6.38
N LEU A 199 -20.84 3.89 -5.93
CA LEU A 199 -21.14 4.01 -4.49
C LEU A 199 -21.06 2.65 -3.80
N GLU A 200 -21.60 1.63 -4.43
CA GLU A 200 -21.58 0.23 -4.00
C GLU A 200 -20.15 -0.29 -3.81
N ASN A 201 -19.22 0.17 -4.65
CA ASN A 201 -17.83 -0.24 -4.61
C ASN A 201 -17.08 0.33 -3.40
N ARG A 202 -17.48 1.49 -2.86
CA ARG A 202 -16.77 2.15 -1.74
C ARG A 202 -16.86 1.37 -0.42
N ARG A 203 -17.77 0.41 -0.31
CA ARG A 203 -17.85 -0.51 0.84
C ARG A 203 -16.92 -1.72 0.71
N LEU A 204 -16.42 -2.01 -0.49
CA LEU A 204 -15.64 -3.20 -0.73
C LEU A 204 -14.35 -3.17 0.10
N PRO A 205 -14.02 -4.26 0.84
CA PRO A 205 -12.83 -4.36 1.65
C PRO A 205 -11.59 -4.65 0.78
N MET A 206 -11.34 -3.84 -0.25
CA MET A 206 -10.18 -4.00 -1.13
C MET A 206 -8.94 -3.42 -0.46
N LEU A 207 -8.12 -4.33 0.06
CA LEU A 207 -7.01 -4.09 0.99
C LEU A 207 -5.75 -3.49 0.34
N SER A 208 -5.75 -3.37 -0.99
CA SER A 208 -4.61 -2.89 -1.75
C SER A 208 -4.83 -1.52 -2.36
N ASN A 209 -6.07 -1.07 -2.56
CA ASN A 209 -6.35 0.08 -3.43
C ASN A 209 -7.68 0.82 -3.21
N MET A 210 -8.62 0.35 -2.36
CA MET A 210 -9.89 1.07 -2.15
C MET A 210 -10.06 1.64 -0.76
N GLY A 211 -8.96 1.87 -0.05
CA GLY A 211 -8.98 2.72 1.12
C GLY A 211 -9.53 4.11 0.76
N ILE A 212 -10.32 4.68 1.67
CA ILE A 212 -10.88 6.03 1.56
C ILE A 212 -10.43 6.81 2.78
N GLY A 213 -9.89 8.00 2.58
CA GLY A 213 -9.43 8.81 3.68
C GLY A 213 -9.31 10.31 3.38
N SER A 214 -9.07 11.06 4.45
CA SER A 214 -8.55 12.43 4.37
C SER A 214 -7.03 12.40 4.57
N ALA A 215 -6.32 13.43 4.09
CA ALA A 215 -4.89 13.59 4.37
C ALA A 215 -4.62 13.53 5.88
N ARG A 216 -5.47 14.17 6.71
CA ARG A 216 -5.37 14.15 8.18
C ARG A 216 -5.51 12.76 8.76
N GLY A 217 -6.53 12.00 8.34
CA GLY A 217 -6.78 10.64 8.86
C GLY A 217 -5.65 9.68 8.49
N VAL A 218 -5.22 9.71 7.23
CA VAL A 218 -4.07 8.92 6.75
C VAL A 218 -2.80 9.29 7.51
N ALA A 219 -2.45 10.58 7.57
CA ALA A 219 -1.27 11.04 8.30
C ALA A 219 -1.35 10.68 9.79
N ARG A 220 -2.53 10.75 10.42
CA ARG A 220 -2.70 10.43 11.84
C ARG A 220 -2.41 8.97 12.15
N VAL A 221 -2.88 8.02 11.33
CA VAL A 221 -2.53 6.59 11.50
C VAL A 221 -1.03 6.39 11.46
N HIS A 222 -0.38 6.99 10.47
CA HIS A 222 1.05 6.86 10.25
C HIS A 222 1.88 7.58 11.33
N ALA A 223 1.38 8.70 11.88
CA ALA A 223 1.99 9.40 13.00
C ALA A 223 2.03 8.55 14.27
N LEU A 224 1.03 7.68 14.50
CA LEU A 224 1.06 6.76 15.64
C LEU A 224 2.25 5.78 15.60
N ILE A 225 2.82 5.53 14.41
CA ILE A 225 4.06 4.75 14.26
C ILE A 225 5.26 5.58 14.71
N ALA A 226 5.40 6.82 14.19
CA ALA A 226 6.47 7.73 14.57
C ALA A 226 6.46 8.07 16.07
N GLU A 227 5.27 8.08 16.69
CA GLU A 227 5.06 8.26 18.13
C GLU A 227 5.37 7.00 18.96
N GLY A 228 5.73 5.87 18.34
CA GLY A 228 5.98 4.60 19.04
C GLY A 228 4.73 3.98 19.69
N LYS A 229 3.52 4.33 19.21
CA LYS A 229 2.25 3.86 19.78
C LYS A 229 1.73 2.57 19.15
N LEU A 230 2.13 2.28 17.91
CA LEU A 230 1.71 1.06 17.20
C LEU A 230 2.79 -0.02 17.17
N LEU A 231 4.07 0.37 17.14
CA LEU A 231 5.21 -0.54 17.03
C LEU A 231 6.21 -0.22 18.14
N SER A 232 6.85 -1.25 18.68
CA SER A 232 7.88 -1.15 19.71
C SER A 232 9.13 -0.43 19.19
N ALA A 233 9.90 0.20 20.08
CA ALA A 233 11.16 0.87 19.71
C ALA A 233 12.13 -0.09 18.99
N LYS A 234 12.24 -1.33 19.47
CA LYS A 234 13.07 -2.37 18.85
C LYS A 234 12.63 -2.70 17.42
N PHE A 235 11.32 -2.72 17.17
CA PHE A 235 10.81 -2.97 15.83
C PHE A 235 10.99 -1.76 14.90
N LEU A 236 10.86 -0.54 15.44
CA LEU A 236 11.18 0.68 14.70
C LEU A 236 12.64 0.71 14.24
N GLU A 237 13.58 0.26 15.08
CA GLU A 237 14.98 0.06 14.68
C GLU A 237 15.13 -0.97 13.57
N THR A 238 14.29 -2.01 13.52
CA THR A 238 14.35 -3.04 12.48
C THR A 238 13.90 -2.52 11.10
N ILE A 239 12.97 -1.57 11.09
CA ILE A 239 12.35 -1.05 9.85
C ILE A 239 12.91 0.32 9.44
N ASP A 240 13.99 0.78 10.06
CA ASP A 240 14.61 2.08 9.80
C ASP A 240 15.27 2.17 8.41
N GLN A 241 15.58 1.03 7.81
CA GLN A 241 16.18 0.88 6.49
C GLN A 241 15.34 -0.03 5.60
N PRO A 242 15.35 0.19 4.27
CA PRO A 242 14.79 -0.77 3.34
C PRO A 242 15.55 -2.09 3.36
N GLN A 243 14.85 -3.18 3.06
CA GLN A 243 15.46 -4.50 2.88
C GLN A 243 15.94 -4.72 1.43
N LEU A 244 15.33 -4.02 0.47
CA LEU A 244 15.72 -3.98 -0.93
C LEU A 244 16.03 -2.53 -1.30
N ILE A 245 17.21 -2.26 -1.84
CA ILE A 245 17.63 -0.90 -2.24
C ILE A 245 17.67 -0.83 -3.77
N ASN A 246 16.90 0.08 -4.35
CA ASN A 246 16.89 0.36 -5.79
C ASN A 246 16.73 -0.90 -6.67
N GLN A 247 15.92 -1.86 -6.21
CA GLN A 247 15.64 -3.11 -6.91
C GLN A 247 14.68 -2.82 -8.07
N HIS A 248 15.02 -3.27 -9.28
CA HIS A 248 14.12 -3.15 -10.43
C HIS A 248 12.84 -3.95 -10.19
N ASP A 249 11.69 -3.27 -10.28
CA ASP A 249 10.37 -3.89 -10.23
C ASP A 249 9.86 -4.14 -11.65
N ILE A 250 9.66 -5.39 -12.01
CA ILE A 250 9.32 -5.77 -13.39
C ILE A 250 7.88 -5.40 -13.78
N VAL A 251 6.97 -5.20 -12.81
CA VAL A 251 5.57 -4.82 -13.08
C VAL A 251 5.45 -3.31 -13.21
N ASN A 252 6.13 -2.57 -12.33
CA ASN A 252 6.14 -1.11 -12.36
C ASN A 252 7.09 -0.55 -13.44
N GLY A 253 8.14 -1.29 -13.82
CA GLY A 253 9.08 -0.91 -14.88
C GLY A 253 10.19 0.06 -14.44
N TYR A 254 10.32 0.35 -13.14
CA TYR A 254 11.36 1.21 -12.58
C TYR A 254 11.88 0.66 -11.24
N PRO A 255 13.09 1.07 -10.81
CA PRO A 255 13.62 0.59 -9.54
C PRO A 255 12.99 1.30 -8.33
N GLU A 256 12.83 0.56 -7.25
CA GLU A 256 12.27 1.02 -5.98
C GLU A 256 13.05 0.44 -4.80
N SER A 257 13.03 1.14 -3.66
CA SER A 257 13.50 0.57 -2.40
C SER A 257 12.29 0.13 -1.56
N LYS A 258 12.33 -1.09 -1.02
CA LYS A 258 11.16 -1.75 -0.38
C LYS A 258 11.56 -2.52 0.86
N GLY A 259 10.60 -2.72 1.75
CA GLY A 259 10.76 -3.58 2.92
C GLY A 259 9.48 -3.59 3.74
N PHE A 260 9.19 -4.71 4.39
CA PHE A 260 8.13 -4.81 5.40
C PHE A 260 6.70 -4.42 4.95
N GLY A 261 6.47 -4.25 3.64
CA GLY A 261 5.19 -3.82 3.05
C GLY A 261 5.12 -2.34 2.68
N TRP A 262 6.23 -1.62 2.80
CA TRP A 262 6.37 -0.21 2.48
C TRP A 262 7.38 0.05 1.37
N GLN A 263 7.19 1.17 0.69
CA GLN A 263 8.18 1.84 -0.13
C GLN A 263 9.07 2.71 0.77
N TYR A 264 10.37 2.75 0.44
CA TYR A 264 11.35 3.58 1.11
C TYR A 264 11.92 4.62 0.15
N THR A 265 12.01 5.87 0.61
CA THR A 265 12.67 6.96 -0.10
C THR A 265 13.55 7.74 0.87
N LYS A 266 14.41 8.62 0.33
CA LYS A 266 15.20 9.53 1.14
C LYS A 266 14.44 10.84 1.34
N ASN A 267 14.36 11.33 2.58
CA ASN A 267 13.89 12.68 2.84
C ASN A 267 14.92 13.73 2.38
N LYS A 268 14.59 15.02 2.52
CA LYS A 268 15.49 16.13 2.11
C LYS A 268 16.76 16.25 2.95
N LEU A 269 16.85 15.54 4.07
CA LEU A 269 18.03 15.44 4.93
C LEU A 269 18.90 14.21 4.59
N GLY A 270 18.49 13.36 3.65
CA GLY A 270 19.20 12.14 3.29
C GLY A 270 18.92 10.93 4.19
N ASN A 271 17.95 11.02 5.11
CA ASN A 271 17.51 9.90 5.95
C ASN A 271 16.47 9.05 5.23
N TRP A 272 16.43 7.75 5.53
CA TRP A 272 15.36 6.89 5.00
C TRP A 272 14.04 7.19 5.70
N ILE A 273 12.99 7.25 4.90
CA ILE A 273 11.60 7.37 5.32
C ILE A 273 10.80 6.32 4.59
N PHE A 274 9.72 5.85 5.20
CA PHE A 274 8.91 4.78 4.62
C PHE A 274 7.44 5.17 4.54
N GLY A 275 6.69 4.47 3.68
CA GLY A 275 5.26 4.64 3.54
C GLY A 275 4.79 4.00 2.25
N HIS A 276 3.82 4.62 1.57
CA HIS A 276 3.38 4.12 0.27
C HIS A 276 2.78 5.25 -0.58
N SER A 277 3.05 5.25 -1.88
CA SER A 277 2.35 6.08 -2.85
C SER A 277 1.00 5.45 -3.24
N GLY A 278 0.09 6.24 -3.78
CA GLY A 278 -1.13 5.77 -4.40
C GLY A 278 -1.27 6.38 -5.79
N TYR A 279 -1.97 5.66 -6.65
CA TYR A 279 -2.26 6.10 -8.01
C TYR A 279 -2.83 7.53 -8.02
N GLY A 280 -2.43 8.31 -9.01
CA GLY A 280 -2.90 9.69 -9.15
C GLY A 280 -2.25 10.67 -8.16
N GLY A 281 -1.10 10.32 -7.62
CA GLY A 281 -0.26 11.20 -6.81
C GLY A 281 -0.53 11.18 -5.32
N GLN A 282 -1.36 10.26 -4.79
CA GLN A 282 -1.51 10.10 -3.35
C GLN A 282 -0.17 9.70 -2.73
N ASN A 283 0.14 10.19 -1.54
CA ASN A 283 1.36 9.78 -0.86
C ASN A 283 1.23 9.86 0.66
N VAL A 284 1.91 8.95 1.36
CA VAL A 284 2.15 9.04 2.80
C VAL A 284 3.57 8.62 3.12
N ARG A 285 4.20 9.33 4.06
CA ARG A 285 5.54 9.02 4.59
C ARG A 285 5.59 9.15 6.10
N VAL A 286 6.44 8.33 6.69
CA VAL A 286 6.80 8.28 8.10
C VAL A 286 8.30 8.47 8.21
N ASP A 287 8.69 9.44 9.03
CA ASP A 287 10.05 9.73 9.43
C ASP A 287 10.14 9.57 10.94
N VAL A 288 10.60 8.40 11.38
CA VAL A 288 10.71 8.08 12.81
C VAL A 288 11.73 8.99 13.48
N GLY A 289 12.85 9.27 12.80
CA GLY A 289 13.93 10.11 13.34
C GLY A 289 13.50 11.55 13.59
N SER A 290 12.65 12.10 12.72
CA SER A 290 12.06 13.45 12.90
C SER A 290 10.70 13.44 13.61
N GLN A 291 10.23 12.28 14.11
CA GLN A 291 8.88 12.11 14.70
C GLN A 291 7.75 12.70 13.85
N LEU A 292 7.86 12.54 12.52
CA LEU A 292 7.01 13.19 11.55
C LEU A 292 6.28 12.15 10.70
N ALA A 293 4.98 12.38 10.47
CA ALA A 293 4.25 11.70 9.42
C ALA A 293 3.37 12.71 8.67
N TYR A 294 3.34 12.57 7.34
CA TYR A 294 2.60 13.48 6.47
C TYR A 294 2.02 12.72 5.30
N ALA A 295 0.87 13.20 4.84
CA ALA A 295 0.16 12.60 3.72
C ALA A 295 -0.32 13.70 2.78
N TYR A 296 -0.26 13.41 1.48
CA TYR A 296 -0.89 14.18 0.43
C TYR A 296 -2.00 13.33 -0.20
N VAL A 297 -3.20 13.87 -0.22
CA VAL A 297 -4.40 13.20 -0.73
C VAL A 297 -5.16 14.18 -1.62
N CYS A 298 -5.48 13.78 -2.85
CA CYS A 298 -6.19 14.61 -3.84
C CYS A 298 -7.23 13.79 -4.62
N ASN A 299 -8.24 14.45 -5.19
CA ASN A 299 -9.25 13.78 -6.02
C ASN A 299 -9.09 14.07 -7.52
N GLY A 300 -8.35 15.13 -7.89
CA GLY A 300 -7.79 15.29 -9.24
C GLY A 300 -6.47 14.50 -9.32
N LEU A 301 -6.50 13.40 -10.06
CA LEU A 301 -5.35 12.50 -10.19
C LEU A 301 -4.24 13.15 -11.03
N LYS A 302 -3.02 12.64 -10.85
CA LYS A 302 -1.76 13.15 -11.43
C LYS A 302 -0.99 12.04 -12.10
N ALA A 303 -0.06 12.40 -12.98
CA ALA A 303 0.84 11.43 -13.63
C ALA A 303 1.86 10.86 -12.64
N GLY A 304 2.40 11.73 -11.76
CA GLY A 304 3.46 11.36 -10.83
C GLY A 304 3.10 10.18 -9.93
N ASP A 305 4.04 9.26 -9.81
CA ASP A 305 4.06 8.22 -8.78
C ASP A 305 5.20 8.46 -7.79
N ALA A 306 5.07 7.90 -6.59
CA ALA A 306 6.05 8.04 -5.51
C ALA A 306 6.39 9.52 -5.24
N ASP A 307 7.68 9.83 -5.14
CA ASP A 307 8.15 11.17 -4.80
C ASP A 307 8.34 12.04 -6.08
N CYS A 308 7.97 11.53 -7.26
CA CYS A 308 7.95 12.30 -8.51
C CYS A 308 6.73 13.25 -8.62
N VAL A 309 5.76 13.13 -7.71
CA VAL A 309 4.59 14.00 -7.63
C VAL A 309 5.01 15.40 -7.20
N ASP A 310 4.96 16.37 -8.11
CA ASP A 310 5.44 17.75 -7.89
C ASP A 310 4.84 18.39 -6.62
N THR A 311 3.54 18.26 -6.41
CA THR A 311 2.89 18.82 -5.19
C THR A 311 3.32 18.13 -3.91
N PHE A 312 3.65 16.84 -3.97
CA PHE A 312 4.16 16.13 -2.80
C PHE A 312 5.62 16.50 -2.51
N SER A 313 6.47 16.62 -3.54
CA SER A 313 7.84 17.11 -3.37
C SER A 313 7.86 18.50 -2.74
N ARG A 314 7.02 19.43 -3.21
CA ARG A 314 6.92 20.78 -2.62
C ARG A 314 6.47 20.76 -1.16
N LEU A 315 5.57 19.83 -0.80
CA LEU A 315 5.18 19.62 0.60
C LEU A 315 6.38 19.14 1.43
N GLN A 316 7.19 18.21 0.92
CA GLN A 316 8.43 17.77 1.58
C GLN A 316 9.42 18.92 1.73
N ASP A 317 9.62 19.74 0.69
CA ASP A 317 10.50 20.91 0.76
C ASP A 317 10.04 21.86 1.87
N ALA A 318 8.74 22.18 1.94
CA ALA A 318 8.21 23.03 2.99
C ALA A 318 8.41 22.45 4.42
N LEU A 319 8.26 21.12 4.59
CA LEU A 319 8.41 20.47 5.89
C LEU A 319 9.87 20.39 6.37
N TYR A 320 10.80 20.05 5.49
CA TYR A 320 12.21 19.82 5.86
C TYR A 320 13.12 21.03 5.68
N VAL A 321 12.87 21.88 4.67
CA VAL A 321 13.67 23.09 4.45
C VAL A 321 13.14 24.24 5.31
N GLY A 322 11.81 24.33 5.48
CA GLY A 322 11.20 25.33 6.36
C GLY A 322 11.54 25.14 7.84
N SER A 323 11.76 23.89 8.29
CA SER A 323 12.16 23.59 9.67
C SER A 323 13.61 23.92 9.97
N GLN A 324 14.53 23.87 8.98
CA GLN A 324 15.92 24.31 9.18
C GLN A 324 16.03 25.82 9.45
N LEU A 325 15.12 26.64 8.91
CA LEU A 325 15.09 28.08 9.16
C LEU A 325 14.51 28.46 10.54
N ALA A 326 13.70 27.58 11.15
CA ALA A 326 13.08 27.83 12.45
C ALA A 326 14.04 27.63 13.64
N TYR A 327 15.16 26.94 13.45
CA TYR A 327 16.21 26.74 14.47
C TYR A 327 17.46 27.60 14.24
N ALA A 328 17.40 28.54 13.29
CA ALA A 328 18.50 29.45 12.94
C ALA A 328 18.37 30.86 13.57
N TYR A 329 17.50 31.04 14.57
CA TYR A 329 17.30 32.29 15.29
C TYR A 329 17.49 32.14 16.80
#